data_AF-A0A423SUT0-F1
#
_entry.id   AF-A0A423SUT0-F1
#
_cell.length_a   1.000
_cell.length_b   1.000
_cell.length_c   1.000
_cell.angle_alpha   90.00
_cell.angle_beta   90.00
_cell.angle_gamma   90.00
#
_symmetry.space_group_name_H-M   'P 1'
#
loop_
_entity.id
_entity.type
_entity.pdbx_description
1 polymer ?
#
loop_
_entity_poly.entity_id
_entity_poly.type
_entity_poly.pdbx_seq_one_letter_code
_entity_poly.pdbx_strand_id
1 'polypeptide(L)'
;MWSFSSSWRAEEELQDDLEQLFDDPHYLVEANKLRAYFSYLKLENEKCRQKFLCELATDPEAFFPASDIFLKELQPSHGPVKEDAKNRFWLYQEASRAGLMGGRGECVRLFPACRTPITDIINTSVLKVWQFIGRKLNISFTDN
;
A
#
# COMPACT_ATOMS: atom_id res chain seq x y z
N MET A 1 -42.47 1.17 1.56
CA MET A 1 -41.88 -0.13 1.92
C MET A 1 -40.40 -0.04 1.57
N TRP A 2 -39.55 -0.36 2.54
CA TRP A 2 -38.16 0.10 2.63
C TRP A 2 -37.25 -0.59 1.61
N SER A 3 -36.54 0.18 0.77
CA SER A 3 -35.42 -0.30 -0.03
C SER A 3 -34.13 0.28 0.54
N PHE A 4 -33.77 -0.18 1.73
CA PHE A 4 -32.53 0.19 2.41
C PHE A 4 -31.53 -0.97 2.46
N SER A 5 -31.85 -2.18 1.97
CA SER A 5 -31.13 -3.42 2.32
C SER A 5 -29.93 -3.79 1.45
N SER A 6 -29.76 -3.25 0.25
CA SER A 6 -28.72 -3.73 -0.69
C SER A 6 -27.35 -3.08 -0.47
N SER A 7 -27.29 -1.84 0.04
CA SER A 7 -26.03 -1.14 0.33
C SER A 7 -25.28 -1.80 1.49
N TRP A 8 -25.97 -1.99 2.62
CA TRP A 8 -25.36 -2.56 3.83
C TRP A 8 -24.83 -3.97 3.61
N ARG A 9 -25.53 -4.80 2.84
CA ARG A 9 -25.12 -6.20 2.59
C ARG A 9 -23.84 -6.31 1.75
N ALA A 10 -23.63 -5.39 0.81
CA ALA A 10 -22.42 -5.36 -0.02
C ALA A 10 -21.21 -4.77 0.74
N GLU A 11 -21.45 -3.81 1.63
CA GLU A 11 -20.42 -3.29 2.54
C GLU A 11 -20.01 -4.34 3.58
N GLU A 12 -20.95 -5.15 4.07
CA GLU A 12 -20.73 -6.20 5.06
C GLU A 12 -19.97 -7.42 4.48
N GLU A 13 -20.27 -7.87 3.25
CA GLU A 13 -19.51 -8.93 2.56
C GLU A 13 -18.06 -8.52 2.24
N LEU A 14 -17.84 -7.27 1.81
CA LEU A 14 -16.49 -6.73 1.57
C LEU A 14 -15.67 -6.59 2.86
N GLN A 15 -16.35 -6.45 3.99
CA GLN A 15 -15.74 -6.35 5.31
C GLN A 15 -15.40 -7.73 5.88
N ASP A 16 -16.25 -8.75 5.66
CA ASP A 16 -16.04 -10.15 6.06
C ASP A 16 -14.85 -10.81 5.32
N ASP A 17 -14.65 -10.53 4.03
CA ASP A 17 -13.49 -11.02 3.26
C ASP A 17 -12.14 -10.44 3.75
N LEU A 18 -12.16 -9.24 4.34
CA LEU A 18 -10.97 -8.57 4.86
C LEU A 18 -10.62 -8.97 6.30
N GLU A 19 -11.61 -9.40 7.09
CA GLU A 19 -11.41 -9.89 8.46
C GLU A 19 -10.70 -11.26 8.51
N GLN A 20 -10.63 -12.00 7.39
CA GLN A 20 -9.96 -13.31 7.32
C GLN A 20 -8.50 -13.27 6.83
N LEU A 21 -7.91 -12.10 6.62
CA LEU A 21 -6.51 -12.01 6.19
C LEU A 21 -5.56 -12.38 7.33
N PHE A 22 -4.58 -13.24 7.03
CA PHE A 22 -3.52 -13.61 7.96
C PHE A 22 -2.18 -12.95 7.60
N ASP A 23 -1.33 -12.76 8.62
CA ASP A 23 0.06 -12.35 8.45
C ASP A 23 0.95 -13.60 8.45
N ASP A 24 1.80 -13.77 7.44
CA ASP A 24 2.80 -14.84 7.42
C ASP A 24 3.85 -14.59 8.52
N PRO A 25 4.08 -15.55 9.44
CA PRO A 25 5.07 -15.39 10.51
C PRO A 25 6.48 -15.05 10.03
N HIS A 26 6.86 -15.46 8.81
CA HIS A 26 8.19 -15.18 8.25
C HIS A 26 8.36 -13.71 7.87
N TYR A 27 7.27 -12.98 7.60
CA TYR A 27 7.30 -11.56 7.18
C TYR A 27 6.64 -10.64 8.21
N LEU A 28 6.52 -11.10 9.46
CA LEU A 28 5.77 -10.39 10.49
C LEU A 28 6.43 -9.03 10.83
N VAL A 29 7.76 -8.93 10.76
CA VAL A 29 8.49 -7.69 11.05
C VAL A 29 8.19 -6.64 9.99
N GLU A 30 8.34 -6.99 8.72
CA GLU A 30 8.04 -6.17 7.56
C GLU A 30 6.56 -5.75 7.54
N ALA A 31 5.66 -6.70 7.78
CA ALA A 31 4.22 -6.45 7.85
C ALA A 31 3.86 -5.47 8.99
N ASN A 32 4.51 -5.56 10.15
CA ASN A 32 4.30 -4.64 11.26
C ASN A 32 4.81 -3.23 10.98
N LYS A 33 5.97 -3.09 10.33
CA LYS A 33 6.47 -1.77 9.90
C LYS A 33 5.53 -1.11 8.91
N LEU A 34 5.11 -1.84 7.87
CA LEU A 34 4.12 -1.36 6.90
C LEU A 34 2.84 -0.92 7.61
N ARG A 35 2.34 -1.70 8.57
CA ARG A 35 1.16 -1.34 9.37
C ARG A 35 1.36 -0.05 10.15
N ALA A 36 2.52 0.15 10.76
CA ALA A 36 2.85 1.40 11.46
C ALA A 36 2.84 2.58 10.47
N TYR A 37 3.48 2.45 9.30
CA TYR A 37 3.48 3.51 8.29
C TYR A 37 2.07 3.82 7.77
N PHE A 38 1.26 2.80 7.50
CA PHE A 38 -0.14 3.00 7.12
C PHE A 38 -0.95 3.69 8.22
N SER A 39 -0.68 3.39 9.49
CA SER A 39 -1.32 4.08 10.62
C SER A 39 -0.96 5.56 10.65
N TYR A 40 0.30 5.93 10.39
CA TYR A 40 0.69 7.35 10.30
C TYR A 40 0.00 8.09 9.15
N LEU A 41 -0.23 7.39 8.04
CA LEU A 41 -0.99 7.91 6.88
C LEU A 41 -2.51 7.80 7.04
N LYS A 42 -3.00 7.28 8.17
CA LYS A 42 -4.43 7.01 8.44
C LYS A 42 -5.10 6.16 7.35
N LEU A 43 -4.35 5.20 6.79
CA LEU A 43 -4.83 4.20 5.85
C LEU A 43 -5.29 2.96 6.62
N GLU A 44 -6.53 2.98 7.10
CA GLU A 44 -7.09 1.89 7.90
C GLU A 44 -7.70 0.78 7.04
N ASN A 45 -8.28 1.14 5.89
CA ASN A 45 -8.89 0.18 4.98
C ASN A 45 -7.81 -0.58 4.18
N GLU A 46 -7.93 -1.91 4.19
CA GLU A 46 -6.96 -2.81 3.57
C GLU A 46 -6.86 -2.64 2.04
N LYS A 47 -8.00 -2.44 1.35
CA LYS A 47 -7.99 -2.14 -0.09
C LYS A 47 -7.35 -0.80 -0.39
N CYS A 48 -7.47 0.17 0.52
CA CYS A 48 -6.73 1.43 0.41
C CYS A 48 -5.22 1.27 0.61
N ARG A 49 -4.78 0.39 1.52
CA ARG A 49 -3.34 0.07 1.68
C ARG A 49 -2.78 -0.60 0.42
N GLN A 50 -3.50 -1.56 -0.14
CA GLN A 50 -3.14 -2.20 -1.42
C GLN A 50 -3.09 -1.18 -2.56
N LYS A 51 -4.12 -0.32 -2.71
CA LYS A 51 -4.11 0.75 -3.71
C LYS A 51 -2.93 1.70 -3.54
N PHE A 52 -2.64 2.10 -2.31
CA PHE A 52 -1.51 2.98 -2.00
C PHE A 52 -0.20 2.38 -2.50
N LEU A 53 0.08 1.11 -2.16
CA LEU A 53 1.29 0.43 -2.61
C LEU A 53 1.35 0.27 -4.13
N CYS A 54 0.21 -0.03 -4.76
CA CYS A 54 0.08 -0.07 -6.20
C CYS A 54 0.44 1.28 -6.83
N GLU A 55 -0.22 2.37 -6.42
CA GLU A 55 0.03 3.70 -6.98
C GLU A 55 1.47 4.18 -6.69
N LEU A 56 2.01 3.84 -5.52
CA LEU A 56 3.38 4.16 -5.14
C LEU A 56 4.42 3.49 -6.06
N ALA A 57 4.15 2.25 -6.49
CA ALA A 57 5.02 1.50 -7.39
C ALA A 57 4.96 1.97 -8.85
N THR A 58 3.96 2.78 -9.23
CA THR A 58 3.82 3.28 -10.62
C THR A 58 4.90 4.28 -11.00
N ASP A 59 5.37 5.10 -10.05
CA ASP A 59 6.44 6.07 -10.23
C ASP A 59 7.19 6.28 -8.90
N PRO A 60 8.10 5.34 -8.55
CA PRO A 60 8.83 5.41 -7.29
C PRO A 60 9.65 6.71 -7.14
N GLU A 61 10.15 7.28 -8.24
CA GLU A 61 10.94 8.51 -8.18
C GLU A 61 10.08 9.72 -7.79
N ALA A 62 8.88 9.85 -8.37
CA ALA A 62 7.96 10.94 -8.03
C ALA A 62 7.53 10.91 -6.56
N PHE A 63 7.46 9.72 -5.95
CA PHE A 63 7.04 9.54 -4.57
C PHE A 63 8.19 9.39 -3.55
N PHE A 64 9.45 9.55 -3.96
CA PHE A 64 10.58 9.53 -3.02
C PHE A 64 10.44 10.66 -1.97
N PRO A 65 10.75 10.42 -0.66
CA PRO A 65 11.29 9.17 -0.09
C PRO A 65 10.27 8.12 0.34
N ALA A 66 8.97 8.38 0.23
CA ALA A 66 7.96 7.44 0.69
C ALA A 66 8.02 6.10 -0.07
N SER A 67 8.29 6.13 -1.38
CA SER A 67 8.51 4.93 -2.17
C SER A 67 9.64 4.06 -1.62
N ASP A 68 10.77 4.65 -1.24
CA ASP A 68 11.92 3.92 -0.71
C ASP A 68 11.58 3.23 0.61
N ILE A 69 10.87 3.93 1.51
CA ILE A 69 10.45 3.39 2.81
C ILE A 69 9.51 2.19 2.62
N PHE A 70 8.42 2.36 1.86
CA PHE A 70 7.39 1.31 1.76
C PHE A 70 7.82 0.16 0.86
N LEU A 71 8.44 0.44 -0.30
CA LEU A 71 8.81 -0.61 -1.25
C LEU A 71 9.99 -1.45 -0.76
N LYS A 72 10.87 -0.90 0.08
CA LYS A 72 11.93 -1.66 0.75
C LYS A 72 11.38 -2.72 1.69
N GLU A 73 10.37 -2.38 2.50
CA GLU A 73 9.72 -3.34 3.40
C GLU A 73 8.89 -4.40 2.66
N LEU A 74 8.57 -4.19 1.37
CA LEU A 74 7.93 -5.22 0.54
C LEU A 74 8.92 -6.20 -0.09
N GLN A 75 10.22 -5.97 0.03
CA GLN A 75 11.22 -6.90 -0.50
C GLN A 75 11.25 -8.18 0.34
N PRO A 76 11.12 -9.36 -0.29
CA PRO A 76 11.17 -10.61 0.44
C PRO A 76 12.58 -10.86 1.02
N SER A 77 12.73 -10.71 2.34
CA SER A 77 13.96 -10.98 3.10
C SER A 77 14.16 -12.47 3.42
N HIS A 78 13.07 -13.25 3.44
CA HIS A 78 13.03 -14.65 3.86
C HIS A 78 12.71 -15.65 2.72
N GLY A 79 12.83 -15.23 1.46
CA GLY A 79 12.57 -16.05 0.26
C GLY A 79 11.28 -15.64 -0.48
N PRO A 80 10.80 -16.40 -1.47
CA PRO A 80 9.54 -16.04 -2.13
C PRO A 80 8.37 -16.13 -1.15
N VAL A 81 7.52 -15.11 -1.13
CA VAL A 81 6.27 -15.12 -0.36
C VAL A 81 5.31 -16.09 -1.04
N LYS A 82 4.68 -16.97 -0.26
CA LYS A 82 3.73 -17.94 -0.79
C LYS A 82 2.51 -17.21 -1.38
N GLU A 83 2.16 -17.56 -2.61
CA GLU A 83 0.96 -17.05 -3.28
C GLU A 83 -0.31 -17.54 -2.56
N ASP A 84 -1.01 -16.62 -1.91
CA ASP A 84 -2.22 -16.90 -1.16
C ASP A 84 -3.07 -15.64 -1.04
N ALA A 85 -4.30 -15.70 -1.55
CA ALA A 85 -5.24 -14.58 -1.53
C ALA A 85 -5.68 -14.16 -0.11
N LYS A 86 -5.36 -14.95 0.92
CA LYS A 86 -5.57 -14.60 2.34
C LYS A 86 -4.29 -14.13 3.04
N ASN A 87 -3.12 -14.24 2.41
CA ASN A 87 -1.86 -13.73 2.95
C ASN A 87 -1.74 -12.22 2.65
N ARG A 88 -1.77 -11.41 3.71
CA ARG A 88 -1.72 -9.96 3.59
C ARG A 88 -0.44 -9.46 2.91
N PHE A 89 0.71 -10.03 3.28
CA PHE A 89 1.99 -9.60 2.73
C PHE A 89 2.11 -9.94 1.25
N TRP A 90 1.58 -11.09 0.83
CA TRP A 90 1.48 -11.44 -0.58
C TRP A 90 0.58 -10.47 -1.34
N LEU A 91 -0.60 -10.12 -0.81
CA LEU A 91 -1.51 -9.15 -1.44
C LEU A 91 -0.86 -7.76 -1.63
N TYR A 92 -0.03 -7.34 -0.67
CA TYR A 92 0.74 -6.11 -0.78
C TYR A 92 1.81 -6.16 -1.88
N GLN A 93 2.55 -7.27 -1.99
CA GLN A 93 3.49 -7.47 -3.08
C GLN A 93 2.78 -7.50 -4.44
N GLU A 94 1.64 -8.17 -4.51
CA GLU A 94 0.85 -8.28 -5.74
C GLU A 94 0.32 -6.92 -6.18
N ALA A 95 -0.18 -6.11 -5.23
CA ALA A 95 -0.64 -4.76 -5.52
C ALA A 95 0.50 -3.88 -6.05
N SER A 96 1.68 -3.93 -5.42
CA SER A 96 2.87 -3.22 -5.88
C SER A 96 3.28 -3.66 -7.30
N ARG A 97 3.28 -4.97 -7.57
CA ARG A 97 3.58 -5.54 -8.90
C ARG A 97 2.60 -5.05 -9.97
N ALA A 98 1.32 -5.00 -9.65
CA ALA A 98 0.30 -4.49 -10.56
C ALA A 98 0.54 -3.02 -10.95
N GLY A 99 0.98 -2.19 -10.00
CA GLY A 99 1.34 -0.80 -10.27
C GLY A 99 2.59 -0.68 -11.15
N LEU A 100 3.61 -1.48 -10.88
CA LEU A 100 4.85 -1.48 -11.66
C LEU A 100 4.61 -1.91 -13.12
N MET A 101 3.74 -2.90 -13.35
CA MET A 101 3.50 -3.46 -14.69
C MET A 101 2.38 -2.75 -15.45
N GLY A 102 1.30 -2.39 -14.77
CA GLY A 102 0.07 -1.85 -15.36
C GLY A 102 -0.11 -0.34 -15.20
N GLY A 103 0.75 0.31 -14.41
CA GLY A 103 0.66 1.75 -14.14
C GLY A 103 -0.58 2.15 -13.36
N ARG A 104 -0.84 3.46 -13.29
CA ARG A 104 -1.88 4.03 -12.43
C ARG A 104 -3.30 3.60 -12.81
N GLY A 105 -3.58 3.41 -14.10
CA GLY A 105 -4.89 2.96 -14.58
C GLY A 105 -5.27 1.60 -14.01
N GLU A 106 -4.29 0.71 -13.89
CA GLU A 106 -4.49 -0.63 -13.33
C GLU A 106 -4.80 -0.58 -11.83
N CYS A 107 -4.11 0.28 -11.07
CA CYS A 107 -4.39 0.47 -9.63
C CYS A 107 -5.82 0.97 -9.37
N VAL A 108 -6.32 1.91 -10.19
CA VAL A 108 -7.69 2.40 -10.08
C VAL A 108 -8.71 1.30 -10.39
N ARG A 109 -8.42 0.46 -11.39
CA ARG A 109 -9.27 -0.65 -11.82
C ARG A 109 -9.34 -1.76 -10.76
N LEU A 110 -8.22 -2.10 -10.13
CA LEU A 110 -8.13 -3.17 -9.12
C LEU A 110 -8.71 -2.77 -7.77
N PHE A 111 -8.64 -1.49 -7.40
CA PHE A 111 -9.06 -1.00 -6.08
C PHE A 111 -10.10 0.13 -6.15
N PRO A 112 -11.26 -0.09 -6.80
CA PRO A 112 -12.26 0.96 -7.02
C PRO A 112 -12.91 1.47 -5.73
N ALA A 113 -12.90 0.65 -4.66
CA ALA A 113 -13.42 1.03 -3.35
C ALA A 113 -12.61 2.15 -2.69
N CYS A 114 -11.31 2.25 -2.98
CA CYS A 114 -10.47 3.31 -2.44
C CYS A 114 -10.42 4.49 -3.41
N ARG A 115 -11.21 5.55 -3.15
CA ARG A 115 -11.31 6.69 -4.06
C ARG A 115 -10.16 7.68 -3.95
N THR A 116 -9.51 7.77 -2.78
CA THR A 116 -8.41 8.69 -2.55
C THR A 116 -7.20 8.32 -3.40
N PRO A 117 -6.67 9.24 -4.22
CA PRO A 117 -5.40 9.03 -4.90
C PRO A 117 -4.22 9.23 -3.95
N ILE A 118 -3.09 8.59 -4.23
CA ILE A 118 -1.86 8.71 -3.44
C ILE A 118 -1.36 10.16 -3.31
N THR A 119 -1.63 11.02 -4.30
CA THR A 119 -1.26 12.44 -4.28
C THR A 119 -1.97 13.26 -3.22
N ASP A 120 -3.11 12.76 -2.73
CA ASP A 120 -3.88 13.42 -1.66
C ASP A 120 -3.46 12.89 -0.28
N ILE A 121 -2.81 11.73 -0.24
CA ILE A 121 -2.25 11.11 0.97
C ILE A 121 -0.84 11.64 1.23
N ILE A 122 -0.02 11.70 0.18
CA ILE A 122 1.37 12.17 0.26
C ILE A 122 1.46 13.56 -0.35
N ASN A 123 1.88 14.53 0.46
CA ASN A 123 2.15 15.87 -0.03
C ASN A 123 3.41 15.89 -0.91
N THR A 124 3.19 15.78 -2.22
CA THR A 124 4.26 15.76 -3.23
C THR A 124 5.10 17.04 -3.27
N SER A 125 4.58 18.18 -2.81
CA SER A 125 5.36 19.42 -2.69
C SER A 125 6.39 19.30 -1.57
N VAL A 126 6.01 18.70 -0.44
CA VAL A 126 6.94 18.39 0.67
C VAL A 126 7.95 17.34 0.24
N LEU A 127 7.54 16.34 -0.56
CA LEU A 127 8.47 15.34 -1.10
C LEU A 127 9.57 15.97 -1.97
N LYS A 128 9.24 16.94 -2.83
CA LYS A 128 10.25 17.63 -3.67
C LYS A 128 11.30 18.36 -2.84
N VAL A 129 10.92 18.91 -1.69
CA VAL A 129 11.88 19.51 -0.74
C VAL A 129 12.81 18.45 -0.18
N TRP A 130 12.28 17.31 0.27
CA TRP A 130 13.10 16.19 0.75
C TRP A 130 13.99 15.59 -0.33
N GLN A 131 13.52 15.48 -1.57
CA GLN A 131 14.31 15.04 -2.72
C GLN A 131 15.48 16.00 -2.99
N PHE A 132 15.24 17.31 -2.94
CA PHE A 132 16.30 18.31 -3.10
C PHE A 132 17.35 18.19 -1.99
N ILE A 133 16.91 18.06 -0.74
CA ILE A 133 17.80 17.87 0.41
C ILE A 133 18.60 16.57 0.28
N GLY A 134 17.94 15.45 -0.01
CA GLY A 134 18.59 14.14 -0.19
C GLY A 134 19.65 14.16 -1.29
N ARG A 135 19.34 14.76 -2.44
CA ARG A 135 20.30 14.91 -3.56
C ARG A 135 21.48 15.82 -3.24
N LYS A 136 21.28 16.87 -2.42
CA LYS A 136 22.34 17.82 -2.06
C LYS A 136 23.21 17.36 -0.89
N LEU A 137 22.65 16.58 0.03
CA LEU A 137 23.31 16.15 1.26
C LEU A 137 23.67 14.65 1.28
N ASN A 138 23.36 13.90 0.21
CA ASN A 138 23.56 12.45 0.09
C ASN A 138 22.97 11.67 1.28
N ILE A 139 21.80 12.11 1.76
CA ILE A 139 21.12 11.49 2.89
C ILE A 139 20.31 10.31 2.37
N SER A 140 20.67 9.11 2.82
CA SER A 140 19.83 7.90 2.71
C SER A 140 19.03 7.71 3.99
N PHE A 141 17.74 7.39 3.88
CA PHE A 141 16.94 7.04 5.04
C PHE A 141 17.26 5.59 5.44
N THR A 142 18.05 5.43 6.49
CA THR A 142 18.28 4.14 7.16
C THR A 142 17.37 4.05 8.36
N ASP A 143 16.40 3.13 8.33
CA ASP A 143 15.67 2.74 9.53
C ASP A 143 16.60 1.93 10.45
N ASN A 144 16.68 2.38 11.70
CA ASN A 144 17.42 1.73 12.80
C ASN A 144 16.46 0.93 13.66
#